data_AF-A0A844KSG1-F1
#
_entry.id   AF-A0A844KSG1-F1
#
_cell.length_a   1.000
_cell.length_b   1.000
_cell.length_c   1.000
_cell.angle_alpha   90.00
_cell.angle_beta   90.00
_cell.angle_gamma   90.00
#
_symmetry.space_group_name_H-M   'P 1'
#
loop_
_entity.id
_entity.type
_entity.pdbx_description
1 polymer ?
#
loop_
_entity_poly.entity_id
_entity_poly.type
_entity_poly.pdbx_seq_one_letter_code
_entity_poly.pdbx_strand_id
1 'polypeptide(L)' 'MPTAGSIIFFDWDHDGVSDHVGIVESCDGTTVYTVEGNSGDAVKENSYTVHSASIMGYGIVSGM' A
#
# COMPACT_ATOMS: atom_id res chain seq x y z
N MET A 1 -0.23 2.35 -12.72
CA MET A 1 -1.06 1.72 -11.67
C MET A 1 -0.22 0.67 -10.99
N PRO A 2 -0.29 0.54 -9.65
CA PRO A 2 0.44 -0.50 -8.95
C PRO A 2 -0.03 -1.90 -9.39
N THR A 3 0.87 -2.87 -9.37
CA THR A 3 0.55 -4.26 -9.75
C THR A 3 0.54 -5.14 -8.51
N ALA A 4 -0.20 -6.24 -8.58
CA ALA A 4 -0.18 -7.29 -7.56
C ALA A 4 1.27 -7.66 -7.19
N GLY A 5 1.55 -7.80 -5.89
CA GLY A 5 2.88 -8.08 -5.35
C GLY A 5 3.78 -6.85 -5.17
N SER A 6 3.36 -5.66 -5.61
CA SER A 6 4.07 -4.42 -5.27
C SER A 6 3.98 -4.16 -3.76
N ILE A 7 5.03 -3.59 -3.17
CA ILE A 7 4.97 -3.04 -1.82
C ILE A 7 4.32 -1.66 -1.90
N ILE A 8 3.36 -1.37 -1.04
CA ILE A 8 2.81 -0.02 -0.86
C ILE A 8 3.38 0.58 0.42
N PHE A 9 3.79 1.84 0.38
CA PHE A 9 4.32 2.59 1.51
C PHE A 9 3.34 3.70 1.89
N PHE A 10 3.11 3.88 3.18
CA PHE A 10 2.28 4.94 3.73
C PHE A 10 3.11 5.93 4.54
N ASP A 11 2.70 7.19 4.47
CA ASP A 11 3.19 8.34 5.24
C ASP A 11 1.93 9.08 5.74
N TRP A 12 1.56 8.84 6.99
CA TRP A 12 0.32 9.31 7.61
C TRP A 12 0.46 10.69 8.20
N ASP A 13 1.65 11.07 8.67
CA ASP A 13 1.91 12.38 9.26
C ASP A 13 2.59 13.38 8.31
N HIS A 14 2.93 12.93 7.09
CA HIS A 14 3.47 13.71 5.99
C HIS A 14 4.87 14.26 6.26
N ASP A 15 5.70 13.52 6.99
CA ASP A 15 7.09 13.91 7.31
C ASP A 15 8.12 13.42 6.28
N GLY A 16 7.70 12.63 5.29
CA GLY A 16 8.56 12.05 4.25
C GLY A 16 9.27 10.77 4.69
N VAL A 17 8.90 10.18 5.82
CA VAL A 17 9.33 8.87 6.31
C VAL A 17 8.13 7.91 6.26
N SER A 18 8.38 6.66 5.93
CA SER A 18 7.29 5.68 5.88
C SER A 18 6.91 5.19 7.28
N ASP A 19 5.65 5.34 7.63
CA ASP A 19 5.04 4.82 8.86
C ASP A 19 4.67 3.34 8.75
N HIS A 20 4.19 2.94 7.57
CA HIS A 20 3.57 1.63 7.37
C HIS A 20 3.78 1.09 5.96
N VAL A 21 3.72 -0.23 5.83
CA VAL A 21 3.83 -0.93 4.54
C VAL A 21 2.79 -2.03 4.42
N GLY A 22 2.36 -2.29 3.19
CA GLY A 22 1.49 -3.39 2.82
C GLY A 22 1.90 -4.05 1.50
N ILE A 23 1.19 -5.09 1.11
CA ILE A 23 1.32 -5.70 -0.21
C ILE A 23 0.09 -5.34 -1.03
N VAL A 24 0.30 -4.87 -2.26
CA VAL A 24 -0.78 -4.69 -3.23
C VAL A 24 -1.30 -6.05 -3.67
N GLU A 25 -2.57 -6.32 -3.41
CA GLU A 25 -3.27 -7.50 -3.90
C GLU A 25 -3.78 -7.25 -5.33
N SER A 26 -4.44 -6.12 -5.56
CA SER A 26 -4.99 -5.74 -6.86
C SER A 26 -5.20 -4.23 -6.99
N CYS A 27 -5.47 -3.75 -8.21
CA CYS A 27 -5.80 -2.34 -8.47
C CYS A 27 -6.72 -2.24 -9.70
N ASP A 28 -7.85 -1.54 -9.56
CA ASP A 28 -8.83 -1.35 -10.64
C ASP A 28 -8.63 -0.06 -11.46
N GLY A 29 -7.63 0.73 -11.10
CA GLY A 29 -7.32 2.02 -11.73
C GLY A 29 -7.78 3.23 -10.91
N THR A 30 -8.66 3.02 -9.94
CA THR A 30 -9.18 4.05 -9.02
C THR A 30 -8.95 3.69 -7.56
N THR A 31 -8.99 2.41 -7.25
CA THR A 31 -8.81 1.83 -5.92
C THR A 31 -7.68 0.81 -5.96
N VAL A 32 -6.80 0.87 -4.96
CA VAL A 32 -5.81 -0.17 -4.67
C VAL A 32 -6.31 -1.00 -3.49
N TYR A 33 -6.24 -2.31 -3.63
CA TYR A 33 -6.56 -3.29 -2.60
C TYR A 33 -5.28 -3.88 -2.05
N THR A 34 -5.19 -4.00 -0.73
CA THR A 34 -3.95 -4.31 -0.02
C THR A 34 -4.17 -5.40 1.01
N VAL A 35 -3.11 -6.15 1.30
CA VAL A 35 -3.01 -7.04 2.48
C VAL A 35 -1.96 -6.45 3.41
N GLU A 36 -2.37 -6.15 4.64
CA GLU A 36 -1.58 -5.41 5.63
C GLU A 36 -1.55 -6.13 6.96
N GLY A 37 -0.36 -6.24 7.55
CA GLY A 37 -0.18 -6.66 8.93
C GLY A 37 -0.41 -5.51 9.90
N ASN A 38 -0.53 -5.81 11.19
CA ASN A 38 -0.76 -4.81 12.24
C ASN A 38 -1.98 -3.89 11.98
N SER A 39 -2.95 -4.36 11.19
CA SER A 39 -4.19 -3.63 10.93
C SER A 39 -5.18 -3.91 12.05
N GLY A 40 -4.95 -3.28 13.20
CA GLY A 40 -5.64 -3.60 14.46
C GLY A 40 -5.28 -5.02 14.95
N ASP A 41 -3.99 -5.25 15.20
CA ASP A 41 -3.41 -6.49 15.74
C ASP A 41 -3.69 -7.76 14.91
N ALA A 42 -3.94 -7.61 13.61
CA ALA A 42 -4.21 -8.71 12.69
C ALA A 42 -3.69 -8.42 11.28
N VAL A 43 -3.68 -9.46 10.44
CA VAL A 43 -3.58 -9.31 8.99
C VAL A 43 -4.98 -9.03 8.45
N LYS A 44 -5.14 -7.96 7.67
CA LYS A 44 -6.42 -7.58 7.06
C LYS A 44 -6.25 -7.12 5.63
N GLU A 45 -7.34 -7.22 4.88
CA GLU A 45 -7.51 -6.56 3.61
C GLU A 45 -7.97 -5.12 3.84
N ASN A 46 -7.35 -4.17 3.15
CA ASN A 46 -7.75 -2.76 3.14
C ASN A 46 -7.86 -2.26 1.70
N SER A 47 -8.44 -1.07 1.53
CA SER A 47 -8.57 -0.43 0.23
C SER A 47 -8.45 1.07 0.32
N TYR A 48 -7.76 1.67 -0.64
CA TYR A 48 -7.51 3.11 -0.70
C TYR A 48 -7.73 3.62 -2.12
N THR A 49 -8.12 4.88 -2.26
CA THR A 49 -8.04 5.53 -3.56
C THR A 49 -6.58 5.61 -4.00
N VAL A 50 -6.29 5.40 -5.28
CA VAL A 50 -4.92 5.41 -5.83
C VAL A 50 -4.21 6.76 -5.66
N HIS A 51 -4.96 7.82 -5.32
CA HIS A 51 -4.48 9.19 -5.08
C HIS A 51 -4.61 9.61 -3.61
N SER A 52 -4.78 8.66 -2.68
CA SER A 52 -4.79 8.97 -1.26
C SER A 52 -3.50 9.70 -0.86
N ALA A 53 -3.64 10.80 -0.12
CA ALA A 53 -2.50 11.59 0.35
C ALA A 53 -1.59 10.80 1.30
N SER A 54 -2.12 9.75 1.93
CA SER A 54 -1.36 8.87 2.81
C SER A 54 -0.46 7.88 2.06
N ILE A 55 -0.63 7.73 0.73
CA ILE A 55 0.20 6.81 -0.06
C ILE A 55 1.48 7.56 -0.43
N MET A 56 2.60 7.13 0.17
CA MET A 56 3.93 7.66 -0.11
C MET A 56 4.45 7.15 -1.47
N GLY A 57 4.15 5.90 -1.81
CA GLY A 57 4.55 5.31 -3.09
C GLY A 57 4.47 3.80 -3.14
N TYR A 58 5.02 3.24 -4.22
CA TYR A 58 5.01 1.80 -4.49
C TYR A 58 6.42 1.31 -4.83
N GLY A 59 6.82 0.17 -4.25
CA GLY A 59 8.07 -0.53 -4.56
C GLY A 59 7.81 -1.78 -5.39
N ILE A 60 8.51 -1.93 -6.51
CA ILE A 60 8.46 -3.12 -7.35
C ILE A 60 9.53 -4.11 -6.88
N VAL A 61 9.12 -5.31 -6.48
CA VAL A 61 10.04 -6.41 -6.24
C VAL A 61 10.36 -7.06 -7.59
N SER A 62 11.58 -6.87 -8.10
CA SER A 62 12.05 -7.49 -9.34
C SER A 62 13.16 -8.48 -9.02
N GLY A 63 12.99 -9.74 -9.42
CA GLY A 63 13.89 -10.83 -9.04
C GLY A 63 13.40 -12.25 -9.34
N MET A 64 12.36 -12.40 -10.16
CA MET A 64 11.99 -13.67 -10.80
C MET A 64 12.26 -13.58 -12.30
#